data_AF-A0A7S0SIZ0-F1
#
_entry.id   AF-A0A7S0SIZ0-F1
#
_cell.length_a   1.000
_cell.length_b   1.000
_cell.length_c   1.000
_cell.angle_alpha   90.00
_cell.angle_beta   90.00
_cell.angle_gamma   90.00
#
_symmetry.space_group_name_H-M   'P 1'
#
loop_
_entity.id
_entity.type
_entity.pdbx_description
1 polymer ?
#
loop_
_entity_poly.entity_id
_entity_poly.type
_entity_poly.pdbx_seq_one_letter_code
_entity_poly.pdbx_strand_id
1 'polypeptide(L)'
;ALPSHSMIHTASVPAAAAVTTRLSIRSRRGRLGNADADDPVRRDFTVRRRATSLSSSVRRGHPYPPRSSSAGNVGAKDPTEDMNNTLGKAHAPLTPDGVLPDPILSNVPGTWAYDTVSRRLRENILSRVFLDNAVHLLGNPASNDALRALDAELSTASTSTLREIAPDGGPDVDTWSQLVAPWVGRTWLDTPWLVAEFYFYRRLARYPHT
;
A
#
# COMPACT_ATOMS: atom_id res chain seq x y z
N ALA A 1 7.81 -38.42 58.94
CA ALA A 1 6.34 -38.44 58.81
C ALA A 1 5.78 -37.15 59.38
N LEU A 2 5.07 -36.39 58.54
CA LEU A 2 4.06 -35.36 58.88
C LEU A 2 4.51 -34.07 59.61
N PRO A 3 3.74 -32.97 59.43
CA PRO A 3 4.29 -31.67 59.07
C PRO A 3 3.93 -30.54 60.06
N SER A 4 4.63 -29.41 59.94
CA SER A 4 4.30 -28.16 60.62
C SER A 4 3.42 -27.27 59.74
N HIS A 5 2.24 -26.93 60.27
CA HIS A 5 1.31 -25.95 59.74
C HIS A 5 1.88 -24.52 59.81
N SER A 6 1.74 -23.74 58.75
CA SER A 6 1.74 -22.27 58.83
C SER A 6 0.61 -21.66 57.99
N MET A 7 -0.31 -21.09 58.76
CA MET A 7 -1.07 -19.84 58.58
C MET A 7 -1.52 -19.40 57.18
N ILE A 8 -2.84 -19.42 57.05
CA ILE A 8 -3.67 -18.68 56.09
C ILE A 8 -3.63 -17.19 56.46
N HIS A 9 -3.36 -16.31 55.49
CA HIS A 9 -3.73 -14.91 55.55
C HIS A 9 -4.51 -14.52 54.30
N THR A 10 -5.79 -14.27 54.51
CA THR A 10 -6.77 -13.79 53.53
C THR A 10 -6.52 -12.28 53.32
N ALA A 11 -6.24 -11.85 52.10
CA ALA A 11 -6.20 -10.43 51.75
C ALA A 11 -7.34 -10.08 50.80
N SER A 12 -8.11 -9.08 51.24
CA SER A 12 -9.37 -8.59 50.70
C SER A 12 -9.18 -7.72 49.46
N VAL A 13 -10.03 -7.93 48.46
CA VAL A 13 -10.26 -7.03 47.31
C VAL A 13 -11.19 -5.89 47.75
N PRO A 14 -10.95 -4.62 47.36
CA PRO A 14 -12.01 -3.63 47.30
C PRO A 14 -12.44 -3.29 45.88
N ALA A 15 -13.76 -3.14 45.76
CA ALA A 15 -14.56 -3.01 44.55
C ALA A 15 -14.54 -1.61 43.92
N ALA A 16 -14.82 -1.59 42.61
CA ALA A 16 -15.02 -0.42 41.78
C ALA A 16 -16.29 0.36 42.16
N ALA A 17 -16.18 1.69 42.22
CA ALA A 17 -17.32 2.59 42.33
C ALA A 17 -17.64 3.20 40.95
N ALA A 18 -18.83 2.88 40.43
CA ALA A 18 -19.41 3.49 39.24
C ALA A 18 -20.12 4.79 39.62
N VAL A 19 -19.85 5.88 38.89
CA VAL A 19 -20.59 7.15 38.99
C VAL A 19 -21.51 7.25 37.77
N THR A 20 -22.81 7.12 38.03
CA THR A 20 -23.90 7.38 37.08
C THR A 20 -24.41 8.80 37.32
N THR A 21 -24.31 9.69 36.33
CA THR A 21 -24.99 11.00 36.38
C THR A 21 -26.09 11.05 35.33
N ARG A 22 -27.30 11.33 35.84
CA ARG A 22 -28.60 11.34 35.17
C ARG A 22 -28.78 12.49 34.17
N LEU A 23 -29.46 12.15 33.09
CA LEU A 23 -30.12 12.99 32.11
C LEU A 23 -31.17 13.91 32.76
N SER A 24 -31.21 15.20 32.40
CA SER A 24 -32.30 16.12 32.75
C SER A 24 -32.80 16.84 31.51
N ILE A 25 -34.03 16.52 31.10
CA ILE A 25 -34.77 17.14 30.01
C ILE A 25 -35.58 18.31 30.59
N ARG A 26 -35.42 19.51 30.04
CA ARG A 26 -36.39 20.60 30.19
C ARG A 26 -36.66 21.24 28.83
N SER A 27 -37.92 21.18 28.44
CA SER A 27 -38.51 21.82 27.26
C SER A 27 -38.89 23.27 27.58
N ARG A 28 -38.61 24.20 26.66
CA ARG A 28 -39.36 25.48 26.58
C ARG A 28 -39.37 26.03 25.15
N ARG A 29 -40.59 26.25 24.65
CA ARG A 29 -40.95 26.90 23.39
C ARG A 29 -40.62 28.41 23.41
N GLY A 30 -40.19 28.91 22.24
CA GLY A 30 -40.70 30.15 21.63
C GLY A 30 -39.80 31.38 21.67
N ARG A 31 -39.40 31.89 20.49
CA ARG A 31 -39.89 33.15 19.86
C ARG A 31 -38.88 33.69 18.83
N LEU A 32 -39.43 34.19 17.73
CA LEU A 32 -38.77 34.75 16.53
C LEU A 32 -37.91 35.99 16.83
N GLY A 33 -36.81 36.15 16.07
CA GLY A 33 -36.05 37.38 15.93
C GLY A 33 -35.02 37.27 14.80
N ASN A 34 -35.23 38.03 13.72
CA ASN A 34 -34.23 38.33 12.69
C ASN A 34 -33.13 39.21 13.27
N ALA A 35 -31.86 38.95 12.96
CA ALA A 35 -30.85 39.97 12.66
C ALA A 35 -29.54 39.32 12.18
N ASP A 36 -29.00 39.98 11.16
CA ASP A 36 -27.72 39.90 10.47
C ASP A 36 -26.44 39.43 11.19
N ALA A 37 -25.55 38.96 10.30
CA ALA A 37 -24.10 39.12 10.26
C ALA A 37 -23.19 38.06 10.92
N ASP A 38 -22.21 37.67 10.09
CA ASP A 38 -20.94 36.99 10.39
C ASP A 38 -20.95 35.49 10.72
N ASP A 39 -20.95 34.67 9.67
CA ASP A 39 -20.44 33.29 9.71
C ASP A 39 -19.36 33.07 8.61
N PRO A 40 -18.06 32.98 8.97
CA PRO A 40 -16.98 32.83 8.01
C PRO A 40 -16.58 31.36 7.79
N VAL A 41 -17.52 30.44 7.55
CA VAL A 41 -17.17 29.05 7.15
C VAL A 41 -18.13 28.48 6.10
N ARG A 42 -18.19 29.11 4.93
CA ARG A 42 -18.62 28.46 3.68
C ARG A 42 -17.69 28.83 2.54
N ARG A 43 -16.70 27.97 2.27
CA ARG A 43 -15.95 28.02 1.01
C ARG A 43 -16.50 26.97 0.07
N ASP A 44 -17.31 27.45 -0.87
CA ASP A 44 -17.67 26.79 -2.11
C ASP A 44 -16.40 26.41 -2.88
N PHE A 45 -16.25 25.11 -3.15
CA PHE A 45 -15.32 24.63 -4.17
C PHE A 45 -15.98 24.81 -5.55
N THR A 46 -15.89 26.03 -6.09
CA THR A 46 -16.20 26.27 -7.50
C THR A 46 -15.05 25.74 -8.35
N VAL A 47 -15.26 24.59 -9.00
CA VAL A 47 -14.33 24.05 -10.01
C VAL A 47 -14.38 24.95 -11.26
N ARG A 48 -13.43 25.87 -11.37
CA ARG A 48 -13.17 26.60 -12.62
C ARG A 48 -12.58 25.63 -13.65
N ARG A 49 -13.41 25.11 -14.56
CA ARG A 49 -12.93 24.48 -15.80
C ARG A 49 -12.28 25.56 -16.68
N ARG A 50 -10.95 25.56 -16.79
CA ARG A 50 -10.27 26.22 -17.90
C ARG A 50 -10.18 25.22 -19.05
N ALA A 51 -10.97 25.45 -20.10
CA ALA A 51 -10.82 24.79 -21.39
C ALA A 51 -9.57 25.36 -22.09
N THR A 52 -8.53 24.55 -22.23
CA THR A 52 -7.44 24.82 -23.17
C THR A 52 -7.84 24.28 -24.53
N SER A 53 -8.19 25.18 -25.44
CA SER A 53 -8.35 24.91 -26.86
C SER A 53 -7.00 24.54 -27.47
N LEU A 54 -6.85 23.28 -27.91
CA LEU A 54 -5.74 22.87 -28.77
C LEU A 54 -6.25 22.85 -30.21
N SER A 55 -5.80 23.82 -30.99
CA SER A 55 -6.02 23.91 -32.42
C SER A 55 -5.52 22.64 -33.14
N SER A 56 -6.45 21.93 -33.76
CA SER A 56 -6.19 20.85 -34.70
C SER A 56 -5.57 21.41 -35.98
N SER A 57 -4.24 21.31 -36.13
CA SER A 57 -3.56 21.54 -37.40
C SER A 57 -3.35 20.20 -38.10
N VAL A 58 -4.19 19.94 -39.10
CA VAL A 58 -4.13 18.80 -40.02
C VAL A 58 -2.84 18.88 -40.84
N ARG A 59 -1.84 18.04 -40.51
CA ARG A 59 -0.68 17.82 -41.39
C ARG A 59 -1.06 16.83 -42.48
N ARG A 60 -1.02 17.32 -43.72
CA ARG A 60 -1.20 16.56 -44.96
C ARG A 60 -0.16 15.45 -45.05
N GLY A 61 -0.61 14.25 -45.44
CA GLY A 61 0.23 13.06 -45.57
C GLY A 61 1.25 13.19 -46.70
N HIS A 62 2.49 12.79 -46.40
CA HIS A 62 3.48 12.41 -47.39
C HIS A 62 3.25 10.94 -47.79
N PRO A 63 3.24 10.59 -49.09
CA PRO A 63 3.10 9.21 -49.52
C PRO A 63 4.40 8.44 -49.29
N TYR A 64 4.32 7.30 -48.60
CA TYR A 64 5.40 6.32 -48.54
C TYR A 64 5.61 5.68 -49.92
N PRO A 65 6.86 5.40 -50.34
CA PRO A 65 7.11 4.60 -51.54
C PRO A 65 6.69 3.14 -51.33
N PRO A 66 6.34 2.41 -52.40
CA PRO A 66 5.87 1.03 -52.29
C PRO A 66 7.01 0.11 -51.87
N ARG A 67 6.67 -0.81 -50.97
CA ARG A 67 7.52 -1.89 -50.48
C ARG A 67 7.85 -2.84 -51.64
N SER A 68 9.13 -3.00 -51.98
CA SER A 68 9.54 -4.03 -52.94
C SER A 68 9.39 -5.41 -52.29
N SER A 69 8.53 -6.24 -52.88
CA SER A 69 8.39 -7.64 -52.51
C SER A 69 9.59 -8.40 -53.08
N SER A 70 10.64 -8.58 -52.29
CA SER A 70 11.58 -9.68 -52.54
C SER A 70 10.97 -10.96 -51.98
N ALA A 71 10.58 -11.86 -52.87
CA ALA A 71 10.16 -13.21 -52.53
C ALA A 71 11.39 -13.99 -52.04
N GLY A 72 11.76 -13.80 -50.78
CA GLY A 72 12.67 -14.67 -50.05
C GLY A 72 11.86 -15.82 -49.45
N ASN A 73 12.21 -17.04 -49.85
CA ASN A 73 11.63 -18.28 -49.35
C ASN A 73 11.86 -18.39 -47.83
N VAL A 74 10.85 -18.06 -47.02
CA VAL A 74 10.90 -18.23 -45.56
C VAL A 74 10.35 -19.62 -45.25
N GLY A 75 11.25 -20.57 -45.03
CA GLY A 75 10.89 -21.84 -44.40
C GLY A 75 10.16 -21.54 -43.09
N ALA A 76 9.02 -22.20 -42.87
CA ALA A 76 8.25 -22.08 -41.64
C ALA A 76 9.16 -22.49 -40.46
N LYS A 77 9.66 -21.49 -39.72
CA LYS A 77 10.32 -21.74 -38.44
C LYS A 77 9.25 -22.14 -37.43
N ASP A 78 9.52 -23.23 -36.72
CA ASP A 78 8.72 -23.68 -35.60
C ASP A 78 8.59 -22.54 -34.58
N PRO A 79 7.37 -22.08 -34.22
CA PRO A 79 7.18 -20.98 -33.29
C PRO A 79 7.72 -21.26 -31.87
N THR A 80 8.10 -22.51 -31.57
CA THR A 80 8.74 -22.87 -30.30
C THR A 80 10.26 -22.61 -30.28
N GLU A 81 10.92 -22.43 -31.42
CA GLU A 81 12.36 -22.11 -31.47
C GLU A 81 12.67 -20.72 -30.89
N ASP A 82 11.77 -19.73 -31.07
CA ASP A 82 12.04 -18.36 -30.65
C ASP A 82 11.91 -18.16 -29.12
N MET A 83 11.06 -18.92 -28.44
CA MET A 83 10.86 -18.78 -26.99
C MET A 83 11.98 -19.40 -26.15
N ASN A 84 12.78 -20.31 -26.73
CA ASN A 84 13.88 -20.99 -26.06
C ASN A 84 15.26 -20.44 -26.41
N ASN A 85 15.32 -19.34 -27.18
CA ASN A 85 16.58 -18.84 -27.78
C ASN A 85 17.61 -18.31 -26.76
N THR A 86 17.25 -18.22 -25.48
CA THR A 86 18.07 -17.69 -24.38
C THR A 86 18.42 -18.75 -23.33
N LEU A 87 17.79 -19.92 -23.37
CA LEU A 87 18.12 -21.03 -22.48
C LEU A 87 19.55 -21.51 -22.77
N GLY A 88 20.41 -21.48 -21.75
CA GLY A 88 21.80 -21.96 -21.84
C GLY A 88 22.79 -21.00 -22.51
N LYS A 89 22.38 -19.79 -22.90
CA LYS A 89 23.34 -18.75 -23.33
C LYS A 89 24.05 -18.16 -22.13
N ALA A 90 25.38 -18.11 -22.18
CA ALA A 90 26.15 -17.37 -21.20
C ALA A 90 25.70 -15.89 -21.24
N HIS A 91 25.13 -15.41 -20.13
CA HIS A 91 24.80 -14.00 -20.01
C HIS A 91 26.12 -13.22 -19.97
N ALA A 92 26.31 -12.31 -20.93
CA ALA A 92 27.35 -11.30 -20.80
C ALA A 92 27.18 -10.61 -19.43
N PRO A 93 28.27 -10.32 -18.71
CA PRO A 93 28.16 -9.70 -17.40
C PRO A 93 27.34 -8.40 -17.54
N LEU A 94 26.33 -8.24 -16.67
CA LEU A 94 25.38 -7.14 -16.71
C LEU A 94 26.05 -5.77 -16.51
N THR A 95 27.29 -5.78 -16.01
CA THR A 95 28.17 -4.64 -15.85
C THR A 95 29.57 -4.97 -16.38
N PRO A 96 30.34 -3.98 -16.90
CA PRO A 96 31.69 -4.20 -17.42
C PRO A 96 32.64 -4.91 -16.44
N ASP A 97 32.46 -4.66 -15.14
CA ASP A 97 33.31 -5.21 -14.07
C ASP A 97 32.68 -6.44 -13.37
N GLY A 98 31.48 -6.86 -13.79
CA GLY A 98 30.75 -7.99 -13.18
C GLY A 98 30.18 -7.73 -11.78
N VAL A 99 30.38 -6.52 -11.24
CA VAL A 99 29.84 -6.11 -9.94
C VAL A 99 28.51 -5.38 -10.14
N LEU A 100 27.47 -5.81 -9.43
CA LEU A 100 26.19 -5.10 -9.42
C LEU A 100 26.27 -3.89 -8.48
N PRO A 101 25.61 -2.77 -8.83
CA PRO A 101 25.49 -1.64 -7.91
C PRO A 101 24.71 -2.03 -6.66
N ASP A 102 24.95 -1.31 -5.57
CA ASP A 102 24.22 -1.51 -4.32
C ASP A 102 22.70 -1.33 -4.54
N PRO A 103 21.86 -2.08 -3.80
CA PRO A 103 20.41 -1.90 -3.86
C PRO A 103 20.01 -0.47 -3.49
N ILE A 104 19.07 0.09 -4.26
CA ILE A 104 18.48 1.39 -3.97
C ILE A 104 17.67 1.27 -2.68
N LEU A 105 18.03 2.03 -1.64
CA LEU A 105 17.26 2.17 -0.40
C LEU A 105 16.34 3.40 -0.48
N SER A 106 15.37 3.45 0.44
CA SER A 106 14.41 4.55 0.55
C SER A 106 14.74 5.53 1.68
N ASN A 107 15.99 5.56 2.17
CA ASN A 107 16.43 6.34 3.32
C ASN A 107 17.14 7.67 2.98
N VAL A 108 17.25 8.03 1.71
CA VAL A 108 17.86 9.30 1.27
C VAL A 108 16.77 10.32 0.92
N PRO A 109 16.55 11.38 1.73
CA PRO A 109 15.54 12.39 1.46
C PRO A 109 15.72 13.07 0.10
N GLY A 110 14.61 13.37 -0.58
CA GLY A 110 14.60 14.00 -1.90
C GLY A 110 14.80 13.04 -3.08
N THR A 111 15.15 11.77 -2.81
CA THR A 111 15.13 10.73 -3.86
C THR A 111 13.71 10.28 -4.16
N TRP A 112 13.54 9.71 -5.35
CA TRP A 112 12.26 9.14 -5.74
C TRP A 112 11.87 7.96 -4.84
N ALA A 113 12.82 7.05 -4.55
CA ALA A 113 12.60 5.92 -3.64
C ALA A 113 12.15 6.35 -2.23
N TYR A 114 12.72 7.43 -1.69
CA TYR A 114 12.28 8.00 -0.42
C TYR A 114 10.84 8.52 -0.49
N ASP A 115 10.49 9.32 -1.50
CA ASP A 115 9.11 9.84 -1.66
C ASP A 115 8.09 8.72 -1.90
N THR A 116 8.47 7.64 -2.60
CA THR A 116 7.61 6.46 -2.78
C THR A 116 7.20 5.87 -1.44
N VAL A 117 8.18 5.46 -0.64
CA VAL A 117 7.94 4.65 0.56
C VAL A 117 7.50 5.50 1.74
N SER A 118 8.09 6.68 1.94
CA SER A 118 7.73 7.55 3.08
C SER A 118 6.35 8.20 2.95
N ARG A 119 5.83 8.32 1.72
CA ARG A 119 4.63 9.11 1.44
C ARG A 119 3.64 8.42 0.52
N ARG A 120 4.02 8.11 -0.74
CA ARG A 120 3.05 7.71 -1.77
C ARG A 120 2.38 6.36 -1.52
N LEU A 121 3.08 5.37 -0.98
CA LEU A 121 2.47 4.08 -0.66
C LEU A 121 1.23 4.27 0.24
N ARG A 122 1.34 5.13 1.25
CA ARG A 122 0.25 5.42 2.19
C ARG A 122 -0.74 6.45 1.66
N GLU A 123 -0.25 7.64 1.33
CA GLU A 123 -1.09 8.82 1.07
C GLU A 123 -1.78 8.79 -0.30
N ASN A 124 -1.19 8.11 -1.28
CA ASN A 124 -1.72 8.06 -2.65
C ASN A 124 -2.32 6.69 -2.95
N ILE A 125 -1.57 5.60 -2.70
CA ILE A 125 -1.96 4.26 -3.15
C ILE A 125 -2.92 3.62 -2.17
N LEU A 126 -2.53 3.48 -0.90
CA LEU A 126 -3.38 2.85 0.12
C LEU A 126 -4.66 3.67 0.37
N SER A 127 -4.57 5.00 0.39
CA SER A 127 -5.76 5.86 0.48
C SER A 127 -6.75 5.60 -0.66
N ARG A 128 -6.25 5.40 -1.89
CA ARG A 128 -7.07 5.05 -3.06
C ARG A 128 -7.67 3.65 -2.93
N VAL A 129 -6.92 2.68 -2.40
CA VAL A 129 -7.45 1.33 -2.12
C VAL A 129 -8.65 1.41 -1.18
N PHE A 130 -8.58 2.21 -0.11
CA PHE A 130 -9.73 2.43 0.78
C PHE A 130 -10.92 3.05 0.06
N LEU A 131 -10.69 4.09 -0.76
CA LEU A 131 -11.75 4.80 -1.46
C LEU A 131 -12.45 3.91 -2.49
N ASP A 132 -11.68 3.22 -3.33
CA ASP A 132 -12.21 2.43 -4.44
C ASP A 132 -12.90 1.14 -3.97
N ASN A 133 -12.55 0.64 -2.78
CA ASN A 133 -13.08 -0.61 -2.23
C ASN A 133 -13.99 -0.41 -1.01
N ALA A 134 -14.49 0.82 -0.77
CA ALA A 134 -15.22 1.16 0.45
C ALA A 134 -16.38 0.20 0.76
N VAL A 135 -17.20 -0.15 -0.25
CA VAL A 135 -18.34 -1.08 -0.07
C VAL A 135 -17.87 -2.49 0.29
N HIS A 136 -16.82 -2.99 -0.36
CA HIS A 136 -16.25 -4.31 -0.07
C HIS A 136 -15.68 -4.37 1.35
N LEU A 137 -14.94 -3.34 1.76
CA LEU A 137 -14.32 -3.27 3.09
C LEU A 137 -15.36 -3.14 4.21
N LEU A 138 -16.51 -2.51 3.95
CA LEU A 138 -17.64 -2.51 4.90
C LEU A 138 -18.21 -3.92 5.13
N GLY A 139 -18.23 -4.75 4.09
CA GLY A 139 -18.68 -6.15 4.17
C GLY A 139 -17.62 -7.14 4.64
N ASN A 140 -16.36 -6.71 4.79
CA ASN A 140 -15.23 -7.59 5.12
C ASN A 140 -14.33 -6.96 6.20
N PRO A 141 -14.75 -7.03 7.49
CA PRO A 141 -14.04 -6.37 8.59
C PRO A 141 -12.58 -6.81 8.74
N ALA A 142 -12.29 -8.11 8.56
CA ALA A 142 -10.92 -8.63 8.67
C ALA A 142 -9.97 -7.99 7.64
N SER A 143 -10.44 -7.79 6.41
CA SER A 143 -9.68 -7.10 5.37
C SER A 143 -9.48 -5.62 5.69
N ASN A 144 -10.53 -4.95 6.18
CA ASN A 144 -10.45 -3.56 6.60
C ASN A 144 -9.44 -3.37 7.74
N ASP A 145 -9.51 -4.21 8.78
CA ASP A 145 -8.59 -4.15 9.92
C ASP A 145 -7.14 -4.39 9.50
N ALA A 146 -6.89 -5.35 8.60
CA ALA A 146 -5.56 -5.62 8.06
C ALA A 146 -4.99 -4.41 7.28
N LEU A 147 -5.82 -3.73 6.48
CA LEU A 147 -5.42 -2.52 5.75
C LEU A 147 -5.20 -1.34 6.70
N ARG A 148 -6.02 -1.20 7.75
CA ARG A 148 -5.83 -0.15 8.77
C ARG A 148 -4.55 -0.38 9.58
N ALA A 149 -4.22 -1.62 9.88
CA ALA A 149 -2.95 -1.97 10.51
C ALA A 149 -1.76 -1.63 9.59
N LEU A 150 -1.88 -1.88 8.28
CA LEU A 150 -0.87 -1.48 7.30
C LEU A 150 -0.75 0.05 7.19
N ASP A 151 -1.86 0.80 7.21
CA ASP A 151 -1.83 2.27 7.22
C ASP A 151 -1.09 2.83 8.44
N ALA A 152 -1.39 2.29 9.63
CA ALA A 152 -0.73 2.69 10.87
C ALA A 152 0.77 2.38 10.84
N GLU A 153 1.16 1.23 10.28
CA GLU A 153 2.56 0.86 10.10
C GLU A 153 3.29 1.83 9.16
N LEU A 154 2.71 2.13 8.00
CA LEU A 154 3.30 3.06 7.03
C LEU A 154 3.34 4.51 7.53
N SER A 155 2.46 4.88 8.46
CA SER A 155 2.50 6.21 9.10
C SER A 155 3.80 6.47 9.86
N THR A 156 4.51 5.39 10.21
CA THR A 156 5.79 5.41 10.93
C THR A 156 6.86 4.64 10.16
N ALA A 157 6.84 4.67 8.82
CA ALA A 157 7.72 3.89 7.95
C ALA A 157 9.24 4.02 8.24
N SER A 158 9.67 5.14 8.85
CA SER A 158 11.06 5.35 9.28
C SER A 158 11.47 4.55 10.53
N THR A 159 10.52 4.03 11.30
CA THR A 159 10.77 3.28 12.54
C THR A 159 10.06 1.93 12.59
N SER A 160 8.93 1.79 11.90
CA SER A 160 8.25 0.51 11.74
C SER A 160 9.04 -0.42 10.83
N THR A 161 9.03 -1.71 11.14
CA THR A 161 9.88 -2.70 10.49
C THR A 161 9.08 -3.71 9.68
N LEU A 162 9.68 -4.23 8.62
CA LEU A 162 9.16 -5.37 7.88
C LEU A 162 9.02 -6.58 8.81
N ARG A 163 7.98 -7.38 8.55
CA ARG A 163 7.59 -8.55 9.33
C ARG A 163 7.47 -9.75 8.40
N GLU A 164 7.47 -10.93 8.97
CA GLU A 164 7.15 -12.14 8.23
C GLU A 164 5.74 -12.05 7.62
N ILE A 165 5.57 -12.65 6.45
CA ILE A 165 4.26 -12.77 5.82
C ILE A 165 3.45 -13.78 6.64
N ALA A 166 2.33 -13.31 7.20
CA ALA A 166 1.43 -14.18 7.94
C ALA A 166 0.84 -15.27 7.01
N PRO A 167 0.67 -16.51 7.49
CA PRO A 167 0.01 -17.55 6.72
C PRO A 167 -1.41 -17.13 6.33
N ASP A 168 -1.64 -16.92 5.04
CA ASP A 168 -2.93 -16.49 4.49
C ASP A 168 -3.52 -17.52 3.51
N GLY A 169 -2.90 -18.70 3.40
CA GLY A 169 -3.33 -19.76 2.47
C GLY A 169 -2.97 -19.48 1.01
N GLY A 170 -2.30 -18.37 0.71
CA GLY A 170 -1.79 -18.08 -0.62
C GLY A 170 -0.72 -19.10 -1.04
N PRO A 171 -0.72 -19.54 -2.32
CA PRO A 171 0.27 -20.50 -2.82
C PRO A 171 1.70 -19.94 -2.85
N ASP A 172 1.85 -18.63 -2.65
CA ASP A 172 3.10 -17.89 -2.72
C ASP A 172 3.70 -17.55 -1.34
N VAL A 173 3.04 -17.94 -0.23
CA VAL A 173 3.47 -17.61 1.14
C VAL A 173 4.91 -18.08 1.42
N ASP A 174 5.24 -19.32 1.06
CA ASP A 174 6.57 -19.89 1.31
C ASP A 174 7.66 -19.15 0.53
N THR A 175 7.39 -18.83 -0.74
CA THR A 175 8.28 -18.04 -1.59
C THR A 175 8.51 -16.65 -1.00
N TRP A 176 7.43 -15.99 -0.58
CA TRP A 176 7.51 -14.67 0.02
C TRP A 176 8.22 -14.64 1.36
N SER A 177 8.01 -15.67 2.19
CA SER A 177 8.73 -15.82 3.45
C SER A 177 10.24 -15.84 3.23
N GLN A 178 10.70 -16.60 2.24
CA GLN A 178 12.12 -16.67 1.88
C GLN A 178 12.66 -15.35 1.32
N LEU A 179 11.89 -14.69 0.44
CA LEU A 179 12.31 -13.42 -0.18
C LEU A 179 12.42 -12.28 0.84
N VAL A 180 11.54 -12.25 1.84
CA VAL A 180 11.48 -11.18 2.84
C VAL A 180 12.39 -11.45 4.03
N ALA A 181 12.72 -12.71 4.33
CA ALA A 181 13.53 -13.10 5.49
C ALA A 181 14.78 -12.24 5.74
N PRO A 182 15.61 -11.88 4.73
CA PRO A 182 16.81 -11.05 4.97
C PRO A 182 16.51 -9.62 5.44
N TRP A 183 15.27 -9.17 5.26
CA TRP A 183 14.83 -7.79 5.48
C TRP A 183 13.88 -7.66 6.68
N VAL A 184 13.46 -8.78 7.28
CA VAL A 184 12.66 -8.78 8.51
C VAL A 184 13.39 -8.04 9.61
N GLY A 185 12.68 -7.16 10.32
CA GLY A 185 13.24 -6.32 11.38
C GLY A 185 13.96 -5.06 10.87
N ARG A 186 14.14 -4.87 9.56
CA ARG A 186 14.58 -3.57 8.99
C ARG A 186 13.40 -2.64 8.79
N THR A 187 13.67 -1.34 8.85
CA THR A 187 12.65 -0.33 8.57
C THR A 187 12.21 -0.39 7.11
N TRP A 188 11.05 0.20 6.80
CA TRP A 188 10.59 0.33 5.41
C TRP A 188 11.58 1.16 4.57
N LEU A 189 12.28 2.12 5.18
CA LEU A 189 13.24 2.98 4.48
C LEU A 189 14.62 2.34 4.28
N ASP A 190 15.03 1.43 5.18
CA ASP A 190 16.34 0.74 5.14
C ASP A 190 16.30 -0.63 4.43
N THR A 191 15.19 -0.93 3.79
CA THR A 191 15.00 -2.09 2.91
C THR A 191 15.17 -1.65 1.45
N PRO A 192 15.69 -2.50 0.54
CA PRO A 192 15.70 -2.20 -0.88
C PRO A 192 14.32 -1.76 -1.33
N TRP A 193 14.25 -0.62 -2.03
CA TRP A 193 13.01 0.02 -2.46
C TRP A 193 12.08 -0.97 -3.19
N LEU A 194 12.66 -1.80 -4.07
CA LEU A 194 11.92 -2.84 -4.79
C LEU A 194 11.27 -3.85 -3.82
N VAL A 195 12.00 -4.30 -2.80
CA VAL A 195 11.47 -5.25 -1.81
C VAL A 195 10.35 -4.60 -1.01
N ALA A 196 10.56 -3.37 -0.51
CA ALA A 196 9.57 -2.64 0.27
C ALA A 196 8.27 -2.41 -0.52
N GLU A 197 8.38 -2.00 -1.78
CA GLU A 197 7.22 -1.74 -2.64
C GLU A 197 6.45 -3.02 -2.98
N PHE A 198 7.14 -4.10 -3.37
CA PHE A 198 6.46 -5.35 -3.68
C PHE A 198 5.89 -6.04 -2.43
N TYR A 199 6.58 -5.93 -1.29
CA TYR A 199 6.06 -6.38 0.00
C TYR A 199 4.75 -5.67 0.38
N PHE A 200 4.67 -4.35 0.15
CA PHE A 200 3.42 -3.60 0.30
C PHE A 200 2.29 -4.20 -0.54
N TYR A 201 2.51 -4.44 -1.84
CA TYR A 201 1.48 -5.03 -2.69
C TYR A 201 1.10 -6.45 -2.27
N ARG A 202 2.07 -7.28 -1.84
CA ARG A 202 1.74 -8.62 -1.33
C ARG A 202 0.86 -8.56 -0.09
N ARG A 203 1.09 -7.58 0.77
CA ARG A 203 0.25 -7.33 1.94
C ARG A 203 -1.15 -6.81 1.60
N LEU A 204 -1.30 -6.10 0.48
CA LEU A 204 -2.63 -5.75 -0.06
C LEU A 204 -3.36 -6.95 -0.63
N ALA A 205 -2.65 -7.83 -1.34
CA ALA A 205 -3.21 -9.00 -2.02
C ALA A 205 -3.48 -10.21 -1.08
N ARG A 206 -3.43 -9.99 0.24
CA ARG A 206 -3.67 -11.04 1.24
C ARG A 206 -5.02 -11.70 0.99
N TYR A 207 -5.02 -13.04 0.98
CA TYR A 207 -6.26 -13.81 0.90
C TYR A 207 -6.89 -13.87 2.30
N PRO A 208 -8.11 -13.35 2.52
CA PRO A 208 -8.79 -13.56 3.79
C PRO A 208 -9.18 -15.04 3.91
N HIS A 209 -8.84 -15.66 5.04
CA HIS A 209 -9.42 -16.94 5.42
C HIS A 209 -10.93 -16.72 5.58
N THR A 210 -11.73 -17.48 4.83
CA THR A 210 -13.20 -17.51 4.96
C THR A 210 -13.61 -18.48 6.06
#